data_AF-A0A3D2R0D1-F1
#
_entry.id   AF-A0A3D2R0D1-F1
#
_cell.length_a   1.000
_cell.length_b   1.000
_cell.length_c   1.000
_cell.angle_alpha   90.00
_cell.angle_beta   90.00
_cell.angle_gamma   90.00
#
_symmetry.space_group_name_H-M   'P 1'
#
loop_
_entity.id
_entity.type
_entity.pdbx_description
1 polymer ?
#
loop_
_entity_poly.entity_id
_entity_poly.type
_entity_poly.pdbx_seq_one_letter_code
_entity_poly.pdbx_strand_id
1 'polypeptide(L)'
;GHGTHLNILTLQNLYGGRAVIIMKPTLPINWFDLCIIPKHDSVEPQAKVFLTEGAVVDGYNANRERDASKALILLGGPSKHFYWKCDDVLKQIKNIIDTNETLEFTISTSRRTPDKLRDKLINAYSNKATICLNYEDNWLEEQLSITKYTWVTMDSISMIYESISSGSNVLLINLPEKKSSKISREIERLITEKKLVMNEVNKKVNLSHFSEGIKISTAEQCAEYVLQRFK
;
A
#
# COMPACT_ATOMS: atom_id res chain seq x y z
N GLY A 1 3.03 15.27 -10.24
CA GLY A 1 4.10 14.26 -10.21
C GLY A 1 5.25 14.72 -11.07
N HIS A 2 5.83 13.86 -11.93
CA HIS A 2 7.02 14.24 -12.70
C HIS A 2 6.86 15.48 -13.60
N GLY A 3 5.68 15.70 -14.18
CA GLY A 3 5.40 16.86 -15.03
C GLY A 3 5.38 18.20 -14.29
N THR A 4 5.39 18.22 -12.95
CA THR A 4 5.38 19.46 -12.17
C THR A 4 6.77 19.92 -11.76
N HIS A 5 7.83 19.13 -12.02
CA HIS A 5 9.18 19.43 -11.54
C HIS A 5 9.73 20.76 -12.07
N LEU A 6 9.63 20.99 -13.39
CA LEU A 6 10.08 22.26 -13.98
C LEU A 6 9.28 23.45 -13.46
N ASN A 7 7.96 23.30 -13.34
CA ASN A 7 7.10 24.36 -12.79
C ASN A 7 7.50 24.72 -11.35
N ILE A 8 7.79 23.72 -10.50
CA ILE A 8 8.24 23.95 -9.12
C ILE A 8 9.55 24.74 -9.11
N LEU A 9 10.53 24.36 -9.94
CA LEU A 9 11.82 25.06 -10.01
C LEU A 9 11.67 26.49 -10.56
N THR A 10 10.83 26.68 -11.57
CA THR A 10 10.52 28.00 -12.12
C THR A 10 9.85 28.89 -11.08
N LEU A 11 8.84 28.39 -10.37
CA LEU A 11 8.15 29.13 -9.32
C LEU A 11 9.10 29.48 -8.17
N GLN A 12 9.98 28.56 -7.77
CA GLN A 12 11.00 28.83 -6.78
C GLN A 12 11.92 29.98 -7.20
N ASN A 13 12.38 29.97 -8.46
CA ASN A 13 13.29 31.00 -8.96
C ASN A 13 12.61 32.37 -9.11
N LEU A 14 11.32 32.39 -9.48
CA LEU A 14 10.56 33.62 -9.67
C LEU A 14 10.04 34.24 -8.37
N TYR A 15 9.62 33.41 -7.42
CA TYR A 15 8.89 33.86 -6.23
C TYR A 15 9.58 33.50 -4.91
N GLY A 16 10.72 32.82 -4.95
CA GLY A 16 11.40 32.29 -3.78
C GLY A 16 10.71 31.04 -3.22
N GLY A 17 10.97 30.73 -1.95
CA GLY A 17 10.46 29.51 -1.30
C GLY A 17 11.36 28.29 -1.49
N ARG A 18 10.83 27.11 -1.13
CA ARG A 18 11.55 25.84 -1.12
C ARG A 18 10.92 24.84 -2.09
N ALA A 19 11.74 24.23 -2.94
CA ALA A 19 11.34 23.16 -3.84
C ALA A 19 11.46 21.81 -3.11
N VAL A 20 10.34 21.33 -2.57
CA VAL A 20 10.23 20.02 -1.91
C VAL A 20 9.48 19.03 -2.81
N ILE A 21 10.06 17.86 -3.06
CA ILE A 21 9.47 16.81 -3.92
C ILE A 21 9.15 15.56 -3.10
N ILE A 22 7.95 15.00 -3.26
CA ILE A 22 7.50 13.76 -2.61
C ILE A 22 7.44 12.63 -3.64
N MET A 23 8.61 12.19 -4.09
CA MET A 23 8.88 11.03 -4.96
C MET A 23 10.36 11.05 -5.37
N LYS A 24 10.85 9.94 -5.93
CA LYS A 24 12.12 9.99 -6.69
C LYS A 24 11.96 10.86 -7.94
N PRO A 25 12.69 11.98 -8.08
CA PRO A 25 12.55 12.83 -9.25
C PRO A 25 13.20 12.21 -10.50
N THR A 26 12.70 12.60 -11.68
CA THR A 26 13.37 12.34 -12.97
C THR A 26 14.51 13.31 -13.25
N LEU A 27 14.49 14.49 -12.62
CA LEU A 27 15.57 15.48 -12.69
C LEU A 27 16.59 15.22 -11.56
N PRO A 28 17.82 15.76 -11.67
CA PRO A 28 18.83 15.60 -10.62
C PRO A 28 18.30 16.03 -9.24
N ILE A 29 18.47 15.17 -8.24
CA ILE A 29 18.04 15.42 -6.84
C ILE A 29 18.57 16.76 -6.32
N ASN A 30 19.80 17.11 -6.70
CA ASN A 30 20.46 18.33 -6.25
C ASN A 30 19.80 19.62 -6.74
N TRP A 31 18.88 19.56 -7.69
CA TRP A 31 18.12 20.74 -8.16
C TRP A 31 17.01 21.15 -7.19
N PHE A 32 16.60 20.27 -6.29
CA PHE A 32 15.56 20.56 -5.29
C PHE A 32 16.20 20.89 -3.94
N ASP A 33 15.46 21.52 -3.03
CA ASP A 33 15.92 21.73 -1.65
C ASP A 33 15.82 20.45 -0.81
N LEU A 34 14.79 19.65 -1.08
CA LEU A 34 14.52 18.39 -0.39
C LEU A 34 13.73 17.44 -1.30
N CYS A 35 14.13 16.18 -1.32
CA CYS A 35 13.36 15.07 -1.89
C CYS A 35 13.01 14.08 -0.80
N ILE A 36 11.72 13.86 -0.57
CA ILE A 36 11.16 12.82 0.28
C ILE A 36 10.93 11.59 -0.60
N ILE A 37 11.70 10.53 -0.38
CA ILE A 37 11.78 9.38 -1.30
C ILE A 37 11.57 8.08 -0.51
N PRO A 38 10.65 7.19 -0.94
CA PRO A 38 10.53 5.88 -0.33
C PRO A 38 11.81 5.04 -0.47
N LYS A 39 12.20 4.31 0.58
CA LYS A 39 13.38 3.42 0.57
C LYS A 39 13.36 2.42 -0.59
N HIS A 40 12.19 1.91 -0.95
CA HIS A 40 12.03 0.95 -2.04
C HIS A 40 12.39 1.50 -3.43
N ASP A 41 12.51 2.82 -3.61
CA ASP A 41 12.96 3.44 -4.87
C ASP A 41 14.48 3.33 -5.09
N SER A 42 15.21 2.84 -4.08
CA SER A 42 16.66 2.57 -4.08
C SER A 42 17.46 3.82 -4.46
N VAL A 43 17.35 4.86 -3.64
CA VAL A 43 18.17 6.07 -3.73
C VAL A 43 19.14 6.08 -2.56
N GLU A 44 20.41 6.38 -2.85
CA GLU A 44 21.44 6.49 -1.82
C GLU A 44 21.13 7.65 -0.86
N PRO A 45 21.33 7.47 0.45
CA PRO A 45 21.23 8.55 1.42
C PRO A 45 22.15 9.72 1.04
N GLN A 46 21.60 10.93 1.03
CA GLN A 46 22.35 12.16 0.74
C GLN A 46 21.67 13.37 1.41
N ALA A 47 22.38 14.48 1.52
CA ALA A 47 21.96 15.64 2.34
C ALA A 47 20.59 16.25 1.96
N LYS A 48 20.16 16.08 0.71
CA LYS A 48 18.87 16.59 0.18
C LYS A 48 17.80 15.51 0.07
N VAL A 49 18.01 14.34 0.67
CA VAL A 49 17.07 13.22 0.61
C VAL A 49 16.65 12.81 2.02
N PHE A 50 15.34 12.77 2.22
CA PHE A 50 14.72 12.13 3.37
C PHE A 50 14.08 10.81 2.92
N LEU A 51 14.52 9.69 3.50
CA LEU A 51 14.05 8.37 3.12
C LEU A 51 12.88 7.90 3.99
N THR A 52 11.75 7.55 3.37
CA THR A 52 10.54 7.07 4.08
C THR A 52 10.36 5.55 3.98
N GLU A 53 9.70 4.96 4.97
CA GLU A 53 9.25 3.56 4.93
C GLU A 53 7.95 3.47 4.10
N GLY A 54 8.10 3.42 2.78
CA GLY A 54 6.95 3.40 1.88
C GLY A 54 6.50 4.78 1.41
N ALA A 55 5.32 4.83 0.80
CA ALA A 55 4.71 6.08 0.34
C ALA A 55 4.31 6.95 1.55
N VAL A 56 4.19 8.27 1.32
CA VAL A 56 3.65 9.18 2.33
C VAL A 56 2.17 8.87 2.49
N VAL A 57 1.81 8.43 3.70
CA VAL A 57 0.45 8.09 4.10
C VAL A 57 0.13 8.85 5.37
N ASP A 58 -1.11 9.33 5.45
CA ASP A 58 -1.62 10.00 6.65
C ASP A 58 -1.71 9.01 7.82
N GLY A 59 -1.73 9.57 9.02
CA GLY A 59 -1.75 8.79 10.25
C GLY A 59 -3.12 8.15 10.45
N TYR A 60 -3.16 6.82 10.45
CA TYR A 60 -4.33 6.10 10.91
C TYR A 60 -4.49 6.31 12.42
N ASN A 61 -5.71 6.59 12.88
CA ASN A 61 -6.01 6.79 14.30
C ASN A 61 -5.58 5.58 15.15
N ALA A 62 -4.38 5.65 15.73
CA ALA A 62 -3.75 4.56 16.48
C ALA A 62 -4.50 4.17 17.76
N ASN A 63 -5.43 5.03 18.21
CA ASN A 63 -6.25 4.84 19.41
C ASN A 63 -7.57 4.09 19.13
N ARG A 64 -7.88 3.76 17.87
CA ARG A 64 -9.09 3.00 17.54
C ARG A 64 -8.76 1.51 17.58
N GLU A 65 -9.39 0.77 18.49
CA GLU A 65 -9.35 -0.69 18.41
C GLU A 65 -9.97 -1.13 17.08
N ARG A 66 -9.24 -1.98 16.35
CA ARG A 66 -9.70 -2.54 15.08
C ARG A 66 -10.67 -3.68 15.35
N ASP A 67 -11.69 -3.77 14.52
CA ASP A 67 -12.73 -4.78 14.63
C ASP A 67 -12.17 -6.14 14.18
N ALA A 68 -12.08 -7.09 15.12
CA ALA A 68 -11.54 -8.43 14.87
C ALA A 68 -12.37 -9.25 13.87
N SER A 69 -13.62 -8.86 13.61
CA SER A 69 -14.46 -9.49 12.60
C SER A 69 -14.19 -8.95 11.19
N LYS A 70 -13.59 -7.76 11.04
CA LYS A 70 -13.47 -7.09 9.74
C LYS A 70 -12.23 -7.48 8.96
N ALA A 71 -12.45 -7.80 7.70
CA ALA A 71 -11.44 -8.16 6.73
C ALA A 71 -11.56 -7.34 5.44
N LEU A 72 -10.42 -6.88 4.91
CA LEU A 72 -10.33 -6.16 3.65
C LEU A 72 -9.51 -6.97 2.64
N ILE A 73 -9.99 -7.03 1.40
CA ILE A 73 -9.26 -7.58 0.26
C ILE A 73 -8.99 -6.44 -0.72
N LEU A 74 -7.72 -6.09 -0.91
CA LEU A 74 -7.26 -5.05 -1.82
C LEU A 74 -6.66 -5.66 -3.08
N LEU A 75 -7.35 -5.45 -4.20
CA LEU A 75 -6.94 -5.99 -5.50
C LEU A 75 -6.29 -4.89 -6.35
N GLY A 76 -5.02 -5.10 -6.67
CA GLY A 76 -4.31 -4.36 -7.69
C GLY A 76 -4.73 -4.80 -9.10
N GLY A 77 -3.78 -5.13 -9.95
CA GLY A 77 -4.04 -5.55 -11.32
C GLY A 77 -2.77 -5.90 -12.08
N PRO A 78 -2.85 -6.07 -13.41
CA PRO A 78 -1.67 -6.29 -14.23
C PRO A 78 -0.58 -5.24 -13.96
N SER A 79 0.66 -5.73 -13.83
CA SER A 79 1.83 -4.90 -13.56
C SER A 79 3.05 -5.39 -14.34
N LYS A 80 4.12 -4.59 -14.31
CA LYS A 80 5.39 -4.92 -14.96
C LYS A 80 6.17 -6.04 -14.24
N HIS A 81 5.86 -6.29 -12.97
CA HIS A 81 6.68 -7.12 -12.07
C HIS A 81 6.09 -8.51 -11.85
N PHE A 82 4.75 -8.64 -11.93
CA PHE A 82 4.05 -9.89 -11.65
C PHE A 82 3.18 -10.33 -12.82
N TYR A 83 3.02 -11.64 -12.98
CA TYR A 83 2.04 -12.23 -13.88
C TYR A 83 0.66 -12.16 -13.23
N TRP A 84 -0.29 -11.58 -13.97
CA TRP A 84 -1.67 -11.49 -13.52
C TRP A 84 -2.54 -12.48 -14.29
N LYS A 85 -3.13 -13.43 -13.57
CA LYS A 85 -4.10 -14.39 -14.09
C LYS A 85 -5.37 -14.30 -13.27
N CYS A 86 -6.46 -13.83 -13.88
CA CYS A 86 -7.71 -13.57 -13.17
C CYS A 86 -8.24 -14.82 -12.45
N ASP A 87 -8.10 -16.01 -13.05
CA ASP A 87 -8.62 -17.24 -12.47
C ASP A 87 -7.80 -17.68 -11.24
N ASP A 88 -6.48 -17.46 -11.23
CA ASP A 88 -5.61 -17.76 -10.09
C ASP A 88 -5.90 -16.80 -8.91
N VAL A 89 -6.11 -15.52 -9.21
CA VAL A 89 -6.49 -14.51 -8.20
C VAL A 89 -7.86 -14.83 -7.63
N LEU A 90 -8.85 -15.12 -8.48
CA LEU A 90 -10.21 -15.49 -8.04
C LEU A 90 -10.20 -16.76 -7.17
N LYS A 91 -9.40 -17.77 -7.53
CA LYS A 91 -9.26 -19.00 -6.75
C LYS A 91 -8.70 -18.71 -5.35
N GLN A 92 -7.72 -17.82 -5.23
CA GLN A 92 -7.18 -17.42 -3.93
C GLN A 92 -8.21 -16.63 -3.11
N ILE A 93 -8.93 -15.68 -3.71
CA ILE A 93 -10.00 -14.93 -3.02
C ILE A 93 -11.08 -15.88 -2.51
N LYS A 94 -11.51 -16.83 -3.34
CA LYS A 94 -12.44 -17.88 -2.95
C LYS A 94 -11.95 -18.63 -1.71
N ASN A 95 -10.70 -19.11 -1.75
CA ASN A 95 -10.09 -19.80 -0.63
C ASN A 95 -10.05 -18.95 0.63
N ILE A 96 -9.71 -17.66 0.51
CA ILE A 96 -9.65 -16.73 1.65
C ILE A 96 -11.03 -16.59 2.30
N ILE A 97 -12.06 -16.31 1.51
CA ILE A 97 -13.41 -16.08 2.03
C ILE A 97 -13.99 -17.37 2.62
N ASP A 98 -13.91 -18.48 1.89
CA ASP A 98 -14.50 -19.76 2.31
C ASP A 98 -13.75 -20.38 3.51
N THR A 99 -12.46 -20.08 3.71
CA THR A 99 -11.73 -20.58 4.89
C THR A 99 -12.01 -19.72 6.12
N ASN A 100 -12.38 -18.45 5.96
CA ASN A 100 -12.54 -17.48 7.05
C ASN A 100 -13.99 -16.97 7.15
N GLU A 101 -14.97 -17.88 7.12
CA GLU A 101 -16.41 -17.57 7.03
C GLU A 101 -16.96 -16.69 8.17
N THR A 102 -16.25 -16.57 9.29
CA THR A 102 -16.64 -15.72 10.42
C THR A 102 -16.25 -14.25 10.23
N LEU A 103 -15.47 -13.92 9.20
CA LEU A 103 -15.03 -12.56 8.92
C LEU A 103 -16.02 -11.84 7.99
N GLU A 104 -16.24 -10.56 8.27
CA GLU A 104 -16.96 -9.64 7.41
C GLU A 104 -16.01 -9.08 6.36
N PHE A 105 -16.14 -9.59 5.13
CA PHE A 105 -15.26 -9.20 4.03
C PHE A 105 -15.76 -7.96 3.30
N THR A 106 -14.82 -7.03 3.07
CA THR A 106 -14.93 -5.99 2.05
C THR A 106 -13.87 -6.24 0.98
N ILE A 107 -14.23 -6.15 -0.30
CA ILE A 107 -13.32 -6.30 -1.44
C ILE A 107 -13.27 -4.96 -2.17
N SER A 108 -12.07 -4.40 -2.30
CA SER A 108 -11.83 -3.20 -3.07
C SER A 108 -10.90 -3.47 -4.24
N THR A 109 -11.17 -2.83 -5.37
CA THR A 109 -10.39 -3.02 -6.61
C THR A 109 -9.75 -1.71 -7.05
N SER A 110 -8.52 -1.77 -7.56
CA SER A 110 -7.87 -0.64 -8.20
C SER A 110 -8.43 -0.41 -9.61
N ARG A 111 -8.16 0.75 -10.21
CA ARG A 111 -8.48 1.03 -11.62
C ARG A 111 -7.85 0.02 -12.60
N ARG A 112 -6.76 -0.65 -12.20
CA ARG A 112 -6.05 -1.66 -13.02
C ARG A 112 -6.68 -3.04 -12.96
N THR A 113 -7.59 -3.30 -12.02
CA THR A 113 -8.23 -4.61 -11.90
C THR A 113 -9.08 -4.89 -13.15
N PRO A 114 -8.90 -6.03 -13.84
CA PRO A 114 -9.66 -6.32 -15.05
C PRO A 114 -11.17 -6.47 -14.78
N ASP A 115 -12.02 -5.90 -15.64
CA ASP A 115 -13.48 -5.92 -15.49
C ASP A 115 -14.02 -7.35 -15.40
N LYS A 116 -13.49 -8.26 -16.21
CA LYS A 116 -13.85 -9.70 -16.15
C LYS A 116 -13.68 -10.30 -14.75
N LEU A 117 -12.69 -9.86 -13.96
CA LEU A 117 -12.53 -10.33 -12.59
C LEU A 117 -13.56 -9.67 -11.66
N ARG A 118 -13.81 -8.36 -11.83
CA ARG A 118 -14.82 -7.62 -11.05
C ARG A 118 -16.21 -8.26 -11.20
N ASP A 119 -16.61 -8.56 -12.44
CA ASP A 119 -17.89 -9.19 -12.74
C ASP A 119 -18.03 -10.56 -12.08
N LYS A 120 -16.95 -11.37 -12.16
CA LYS A 120 -16.91 -12.69 -11.49
C LYS A 120 -17.04 -12.56 -9.97
N LEU A 121 -16.41 -11.56 -9.36
CA LEU A 121 -16.50 -11.32 -7.92
C LEU A 121 -17.91 -10.92 -7.51
N ILE A 122 -18.54 -9.98 -8.23
CA ILE A 122 -19.92 -9.56 -7.97
C ILE A 122 -20.87 -10.75 -8.02
N ASN A 123 -20.80 -11.53 -9.09
CA ASN A 123 -21.70 -12.64 -9.31
C ASN A 123 -21.52 -13.77 -8.29
N ALA A 124 -20.29 -14.00 -7.81
CA ALA A 124 -20.00 -15.13 -6.92
C ALA A 124 -20.04 -14.79 -5.43
N TYR A 125 -19.82 -13.52 -5.04
CA TYR A 125 -19.56 -13.16 -3.64
C TYR A 125 -20.34 -11.96 -3.11
N SER A 126 -21.26 -11.37 -3.87
CA SER A 126 -22.09 -10.25 -3.38
C SER A 126 -22.93 -10.57 -2.13
N ASN A 127 -23.18 -11.85 -1.84
CA ASN A 127 -23.86 -12.30 -0.62
C ASN A 127 -22.91 -12.63 0.55
N LYS A 128 -21.60 -12.70 0.32
CA LYS A 128 -20.57 -13.05 1.32
C LYS A 128 -19.59 -11.91 1.61
N ALA A 129 -19.53 -10.91 0.74
CA ALA A 129 -18.61 -9.79 0.86
C ALA A 129 -19.22 -8.52 0.27
N THR A 130 -18.91 -7.38 0.89
CA THR A 130 -19.19 -6.06 0.31
C THR A 130 -18.17 -5.78 -0.78
N ILE A 131 -18.61 -5.42 -1.98
CA ILE A 131 -17.71 -5.18 -3.13
C ILE A 131 -17.73 -3.69 -3.48
N CYS A 132 -16.60 -3.02 -3.32
CA CYS A 132 -16.41 -1.60 -3.57
C CYS A 132 -15.49 -1.38 -4.78
N LEU A 133 -16.08 -1.04 -5.93
CA LEU A 133 -15.33 -0.86 -7.18
C LEU A 133 -14.88 0.57 -7.43
N ASN A 134 -15.56 1.55 -6.82
CA ASN A 134 -15.24 2.97 -6.84
C ASN A 134 -15.49 3.50 -5.44
N TYR A 135 -14.53 4.22 -4.88
CA TYR A 135 -14.67 4.81 -3.56
C TYR A 135 -14.25 6.28 -3.60
N GLU A 136 -14.91 7.07 -2.77
CA GLU A 136 -14.62 8.50 -2.58
C GLU A 136 -13.23 8.69 -1.95
N ASP A 137 -12.74 9.92 -2.00
CA ASP A 137 -11.50 10.28 -1.30
C ASP A 137 -11.64 9.92 0.20
N ASN A 138 -10.57 9.36 0.78
CA ASN A 138 -10.46 8.88 2.17
C ASN A 138 -11.19 7.58 2.54
N TRP A 139 -12.07 7.01 1.70
CA TRP A 139 -12.77 5.75 2.05
C TRP A 139 -11.83 4.59 2.40
N LEU A 140 -10.74 4.44 1.63
CA LEU A 140 -9.77 3.37 1.87
C LEU A 140 -9.10 3.54 3.24
N GLU A 141 -8.79 4.78 3.62
CA GLU A 141 -8.22 5.10 4.92
C GLU A 141 -9.19 4.72 6.05
N GLU A 142 -10.47 5.07 5.90
CA GLU A 142 -11.51 4.73 6.86
C GLU A 142 -11.67 3.22 7.03
N GLN A 143 -11.71 2.46 5.93
CA GLN A 143 -11.81 0.99 6.00
C GLN A 143 -10.59 0.36 6.66
N LEU A 144 -9.39 0.80 6.28
CA LEU A 144 -8.15 0.31 6.87
C LEU A 144 -8.05 0.67 8.37
N SER A 145 -8.61 1.80 8.80
CA SER A 145 -8.63 2.22 10.21
C SER A 145 -9.43 1.28 11.12
N ILE A 146 -10.40 0.54 10.58
CA ILE A 146 -11.27 -0.37 11.33
C ILE A 146 -10.96 -1.85 11.08
N THR A 147 -10.22 -2.17 10.03
CA THR A 147 -10.01 -3.55 9.56
C THR A 147 -8.87 -4.23 10.31
N LYS A 148 -9.12 -5.41 10.88
CA LYS A 148 -8.06 -6.19 11.54
C LYS A 148 -7.18 -6.95 10.55
N TYR A 149 -7.74 -7.47 9.46
CA TYR A 149 -7.02 -8.31 8.48
C TYR A 149 -7.12 -7.74 7.07
N THR A 150 -5.98 -7.55 6.41
CA THR A 150 -5.95 -7.06 5.03
C THR A 150 -5.21 -8.04 4.14
N TRP A 151 -5.91 -8.64 3.17
CA TRP A 151 -5.29 -9.35 2.07
C TRP A 151 -5.05 -8.40 0.91
N VAL A 152 -3.82 -8.34 0.40
CA VAL A 152 -3.45 -7.43 -0.69
C VAL A 152 -2.65 -8.16 -1.75
N THR A 153 -2.89 -7.85 -3.02
CA THR A 153 -2.11 -8.44 -4.11
C THR A 153 -0.70 -7.89 -4.17
N MET A 154 0.28 -8.76 -4.43
CA MET A 154 1.71 -8.42 -4.46
C MET A 154 2.10 -7.32 -5.45
N ASP A 155 1.27 -7.02 -6.45
CA ASP A 155 1.58 -6.02 -7.46
C ASP A 155 1.48 -4.57 -6.98
N SER A 156 0.89 -4.32 -5.81
CA SER A 156 0.58 -2.98 -5.33
C SER A 156 1.36 -2.63 -4.06
N ILE A 157 2.58 -2.13 -4.25
CA ILE A 157 3.44 -1.74 -3.12
C ILE A 157 2.82 -0.62 -2.27
N SER A 158 2.10 0.33 -2.89
CA SER A 158 1.39 1.39 -2.17
C SER A 158 0.31 0.82 -1.24
N MET A 159 -0.56 -0.06 -1.75
CA MET A 159 -1.60 -0.70 -0.92
C MET A 159 -0.99 -1.55 0.20
N ILE A 160 0.14 -2.21 -0.04
CA ILE A 160 0.87 -2.95 1.01
C ILE A 160 1.30 -1.98 2.12
N TYR A 161 1.95 -0.87 1.79
CA TYR A 161 2.37 0.10 2.80
C TYR A 161 1.18 0.78 3.49
N GLU A 162 0.13 1.17 2.77
CA GLU A 162 -1.09 1.71 3.37
C GLU A 162 -1.68 0.72 4.39
N SER A 163 -1.73 -0.57 4.03
CA SER A 163 -2.21 -1.63 4.93
C SER A 163 -1.30 -1.81 6.15
N ILE A 164 0.03 -1.76 5.98
CA ILE A 164 0.99 -1.87 7.09
C ILE A 164 0.89 -0.66 8.02
N SER A 165 0.85 0.55 7.46
CA SER A 165 0.78 1.81 8.21
C SER A 165 -0.55 1.97 8.94
N SER A 166 -1.63 1.38 8.40
CA SER A 166 -2.90 1.28 9.12
C SER A 166 -2.86 0.39 10.35
N GLY A 167 -1.80 -0.41 10.48
CA GLY A 167 -1.59 -1.42 11.49
C GLY A 167 -2.53 -2.63 11.41
N SER A 168 -3.16 -2.83 10.25
CA SER A 168 -3.85 -4.09 9.93
C SER A 168 -2.85 -5.24 9.80
N ASN A 169 -3.30 -6.47 10.03
CA ASN A 169 -2.52 -7.67 9.78
C ASN A 169 -2.50 -7.95 8.28
N VAL A 170 -1.34 -7.77 7.64
CA VAL A 170 -1.25 -7.80 6.18
C VAL A 170 -0.85 -9.19 5.67
N LEU A 171 -1.70 -9.75 4.80
CA LEU A 171 -1.46 -11.00 4.09
C LEU A 171 -1.36 -10.78 2.59
N LEU A 172 -0.49 -11.52 1.91
CA LEU A 172 -0.29 -11.38 0.48
C LEU A 172 -1.10 -12.39 -0.33
N ILE A 173 -1.88 -11.87 -1.28
CA ILE A 173 -2.39 -12.68 -2.39
C ILE A 173 -1.24 -12.86 -3.38
N ASN A 174 -0.83 -14.12 -3.54
CA ASN A 174 0.37 -14.47 -4.26
C ASN A 174 0.20 -14.24 -5.76
N LEU A 175 1.20 -13.64 -6.39
CA LEU A 175 1.29 -13.48 -7.84
C LEU A 175 2.66 -13.97 -8.32
N PRO A 176 2.73 -14.82 -9.36
CA PRO A 176 4.02 -15.27 -9.88
C PRO A 176 4.87 -14.10 -10.37
N GLU A 177 6.14 -14.06 -9.97
CA GLU A 177 7.06 -13.02 -10.43
C GLU A 177 7.41 -13.21 -11.91
N LYS A 178 7.49 -12.10 -12.64
CA LYS A 178 8.06 -12.11 -14.00
C LYS A 178 9.58 -12.18 -13.95
N LYS A 179 10.16 -11.43 -13.02
CA LYS A 179 11.59 -11.35 -12.73
C LYS A 179 11.79 -10.65 -11.38
N SER A 180 12.92 -10.92 -10.74
CA SER A 180 13.33 -10.17 -9.55
C SER A 180 13.38 -8.67 -9.88
N SER A 181 12.78 -7.88 -8.98
CA SER A 181 12.59 -6.45 -9.15
C SER A 181 12.82 -5.72 -7.84
N LYS A 182 12.80 -4.38 -7.87
CA LYS A 182 12.82 -3.58 -6.64
C LYS A 182 11.61 -3.90 -5.76
N ILE A 183 10.45 -4.08 -6.37
CA ILE A 183 9.20 -4.37 -5.65
C ILE A 183 9.25 -5.75 -5.01
N SER A 184 9.69 -6.79 -5.73
CA SER A 184 9.75 -8.13 -5.13
C SER A 184 10.77 -8.24 -4.02
N ARG A 185 11.95 -7.62 -4.17
CA ARG A 185 12.94 -7.55 -3.08
C ARG A 185 12.43 -6.79 -1.86
N GLU A 186 11.63 -5.74 -2.08
CA GLU A 186 11.00 -5.02 -0.96
C GLU A 186 9.95 -5.89 -0.27
N ILE A 187 9.14 -6.65 -1.01
CA ILE A 187 8.20 -7.59 -0.43
C ILE A 187 8.93 -8.66 0.38
N GLU A 188 10.00 -9.25 -0.14
CA GLU A 188 10.85 -10.21 0.58
C GLU A 188 11.43 -9.62 1.87
N ARG A 189 11.88 -8.36 1.84
CA ARG A 189 12.32 -7.63 3.03
C ARG A 189 11.20 -7.53 4.06
N LEU A 190 10.00 -7.11 3.65
CA LEU A 190 8.85 -6.95 4.53
C LEU A 190 8.38 -8.29 5.14
N ILE A 191 8.46 -9.40 4.39
CA ILE A 191 8.23 -10.77 4.92
C ILE A 191 9.27 -11.08 6.00
N THR A 192 10.55 -10.84 5.69
CA THR A 192 11.68 -11.14 6.60
C THR A 192 11.59 -10.34 7.90
N GLU A 193 11.16 -9.07 7.81
CA GLU A 193 10.89 -8.19 8.95
C GLU A 193 9.57 -8.50 9.68
N LYS A 194 8.83 -9.54 9.25
CA LYS A 194 7.53 -9.97 9.81
C LYS A 194 6.44 -8.88 9.76
N LYS A 195 6.55 -7.93 8.82
CA LYS A 195 5.57 -6.86 8.61
C LYS A 195 4.37 -7.32 7.79
N LEU A 196 4.54 -8.39 7.01
CA LEU A 196 3.47 -9.03 6.24
C LEU A 196 3.73 -10.55 6.16
N VAL A 197 2.71 -11.32 5.80
CA VAL A 197 2.78 -12.78 5.72
C VAL A 197 2.26 -13.27 4.37
N MET A 198 2.86 -14.32 3.82
CA MET A 198 2.33 -14.98 2.62
C MET A 198 1.03 -15.71 2.97
N ASN A 199 -0.03 -15.53 2.17
CA ASN A 199 -1.26 -16.27 2.38
C ASN A 199 -1.05 -17.76 2.06
N GLU A 200 -1.33 -18.61 3.06
CA GLU A 200 -1.33 -20.06 2.89
C GLU A 200 -2.70 -20.56 2.43
N VAL A 201 -2.71 -21.46 1.44
CA VAL A 201 -3.95 -22.06 0.91
C VAL A 201 -4.58 -22.96 1.97
N ASN A 202 -5.91 -22.96 2.07
CA ASN A 202 -6.71 -23.73 3.04
C ASN A 202 -6.39 -23.48 4.52
N LYS A 203 -5.76 -22.36 4.88
CA LYS A 203 -5.43 -22.04 6.28
C LYS A 203 -6.24 -20.83 6.76
N LYS A 204 -6.87 -20.98 7.93
CA LYS A 204 -7.48 -19.86 8.64
C LYS A 204 -6.40 -18.88 9.07
N VAL A 205 -6.70 -17.60 8.99
CA VAL A 205 -5.86 -16.59 9.63
C VAL A 205 -5.81 -16.91 11.13
N ASN A 206 -4.60 -16.99 11.66
CA ASN A 206 -4.42 -17.16 13.10
C ASN A 206 -4.27 -15.79 13.74
N LEU A 207 -5.21 -15.47 14.64
CA LEU A 207 -5.27 -14.19 15.34
C LEU A 207 -4.04 -13.94 16.24
N SER A 208 -3.26 -14.96 16.60
CA SER A 208 -2.14 -14.88 17.56
C SER A 208 -0.76 -14.58 16.97
N HIS A 209 -0.60 -14.58 15.64
CA HIS A 209 0.73 -14.55 15.00
C HIS A 209 1.15 -13.21 14.39
N PHE A 210 0.42 -12.12 14.66
CA PHE A 210 0.75 -10.82 14.09
C PHE A 210 1.23 -9.85 15.18
N SER A 211 2.42 -9.30 14.97
CA SER A 211 2.93 -8.17 15.76
C SER A 211 2.01 -6.96 15.57
N GLU A 212 1.86 -6.13 16.61
CA GLU A 212 1.22 -4.82 16.45
C GLU A 212 1.84 -4.11 15.24
N GLY A 213 1.00 -3.70 14.28
CA GLY A 213 1.47 -3.04 13.07
C GLY A 213 2.21 -1.73 13.38
N ILE A 214 2.98 -1.26 12.41
CA ILE A 214 3.84 -0.09 12.58
C ILE A 214 2.96 1.14 12.77
N LYS A 215 2.85 1.64 14.01
CA LYS A 215 2.09 2.83 14.40
C LYS A 215 2.82 4.13 14.00
N ILE A 216 3.27 4.26 12.76
CA ILE A 216 4.02 5.43 12.33
C ILE A 216 3.32 6.08 11.13
N SER A 217 2.82 7.30 11.35
CA SER A 217 2.39 8.19 10.27
C SER A 217 3.62 8.66 9.49
N THR A 218 3.75 8.22 8.24
CA THR A 218 4.84 8.72 7.39
C THR A 218 4.64 10.19 7.04
N ALA A 219 3.40 10.66 6.95
CA ALA A 219 3.07 12.07 6.76
C ALA A 219 3.56 12.95 7.92
N GLU A 220 3.34 12.56 9.17
CA GLU A 220 3.82 13.30 10.35
C GLU A 220 5.35 13.37 10.36
N GLN A 221 6.02 12.24 10.12
CA GLN A 221 7.49 12.22 10.02
C GLN A 221 8.01 13.15 8.92
N CYS A 222 7.35 13.17 7.77
CA CYS A 222 7.70 14.07 6.67
C CYS A 222 7.51 15.53 7.07
N ALA A 223 6.37 15.87 7.69
CA ALA A 223 6.06 17.22 8.13
C ALA A 223 7.06 17.70 9.18
N GLU A 224 7.36 16.89 10.20
CA GLU A 224 8.36 17.18 11.22
C GLU A 224 9.74 17.42 10.61
N TYR A 225 10.16 16.56 9.67
CA TYR A 225 11.44 16.71 9.00
C TYR A 225 11.53 18.00 8.19
N VAL A 226 10.48 18.33 7.41
CA VAL A 226 10.41 19.57 6.62
C VAL A 226 10.50 20.78 7.54
N LEU A 227 9.77 20.78 8.66
CA LEU A 227 9.82 21.85 9.65
C LEU A 227 11.21 21.99 10.28
N GLN A 228 11.86 20.89 10.65
CA GLN A 228 13.21 20.92 11.22
C GLN A 228 14.26 21.41 10.20
N ARG A 229 14.09 21.05 8.92
CA ARG A 229 15.06 21.35 7.86
C ARG A 229 15.08 22.81 7.42
N PHE A 230 13.94 23.50 7.53
CA PHE A 230 13.72 24.85 7.00
C PHE A 230 13.28 25.89 8.04
N LYS A 231 13.23 25.52 9.33
CA LYS A 231 13.27 26.48 10.44
C LYS A 231 14.60 27.23 10.44
#